data_AF-A0A2A2VP81-F1
#
_entry.id   AF-A0A2A2VP81-F1
#
_cell.length_a   1.000
_cell.length_b   1.000
_cell.length_c   1.000
_cell.angle_alpha   90.00
_cell.angle_beta   90.00
_cell.angle_gamma   90.00
#
_symmetry.space_group_name_H-M   'P 1'
#
loop_
_entity.id
_entity.type
_entity.pdbx_description
1 polymer ?
#
loop_
_entity_poly.entity_id
_entity_poly.type
_entity_poly.pdbx_seq_one_letter_code
_entity_poly.pdbx_strand_id
1 'polypeptide(L)' 'MAIQAHLVELERKHKILENELHEALVHPSVDDLHICELKRRKLMVKDQIERLRLSADDTVH' A
#
# COMPACT_ATOMS: atom_id res chain seq x y z
N MET A 1 14.57 -13.18 8.12
CA MET A 1 15.17 -11.83 8.09
C MET A 1 15.09 -11.10 6.75
N ALA A 2 14.68 -11.71 5.62
CA ALA A 2 14.43 -10.97 4.37
C ALA A 2 12.97 -10.49 4.20
N ILE A 3 12.00 -11.31 4.60
CA ILE A 3 10.56 -11.02 4.42
C ILE A 3 10.11 -9.81 5.27
N GLN A 4 10.63 -9.67 6.49
CA GLN A 4 10.35 -8.48 7.32
C GLN A 4 10.84 -7.18 6.68
N ALA A 5 12.01 -7.18 6.01
CA ALA A 5 12.52 -5.99 5.35
C ALA A 5 11.59 -5.57 4.19
N HIS A 6 11.14 -6.53 3.38
CA HIS A 6 10.17 -6.24 2.31
C HIS A 6 8.82 -5.77 2.85
N LEU A 7 8.33 -6.35 3.95
CA LEU A 7 7.10 -5.90 4.58
C LEU A 7 7.19 -4.42 4.99
N VAL A 8 8.31 -4.03 5.62
CA VAL A 8 8.56 -2.64 6.04
C VAL A 8 8.64 -1.68 4.85
N GLU A 9 9.24 -2.11 3.73
CA GLU A 9 9.26 -1.30 2.50
C GLU A 9 7.86 -1.11 1.90
N LEU A 10 7.05 -2.18 1.88
CA LEU A 10 5.66 -2.12 1.40
C LEU A 10 4.78 -1.26 2.31
N GLU A 11 4.94 -1.36 3.64
CA GLU A 11 4.24 -0.48 4.59
C GLU A 11 4.63 0.99 4.39
N ARG A 12 5.92 1.29 4.14
CA ARG A 12 6.34 2.65 3.78
C ARG A 12 5.67 3.13 2.50
N LYS A 13 5.65 2.31 1.45
CA LYS A 13 4.93 2.64 0.20
C LYS A 13 3.44 2.88 0.43
N HIS A 14 2.80 2.04 1.25
CA HIS A 14 1.39 2.21 1.60
C HIS A 14 1.15 3.56 2.28
N LYS A 15 2.03 3.95 3.22
CA LYS A 15 1.92 5.20 3.96
C LYS A 15 2.10 6.43 3.06
N ILE A 16 3.01 6.36 2.08
CA ILE A 16 3.19 7.41 1.08
C ILE A 16 1.92 7.55 0.22
N LEU A 17 1.41 6.44 -0.32
CA LEU A 17 0.17 6.42 -1.11
C LEU A 17 -1.03 6.92 -0.31
N GLU A 18 -1.08 6.65 1.00
CA GLU A 18 -2.10 7.22 1.87
C GLU A 18 -2.01 8.72 2.00
N ASN A 19 -0.80 9.26 2.19
CA ASN A 19 -0.61 10.71 2.24
C ASN A 19 -0.96 11.38 0.92
N GLU A 20 -0.49 10.83 -0.21
CA GLU A 20 -0.83 11.34 -1.55
C GLU A 20 -2.35 11.31 -1.78
N LEU A 21 -3.02 10.23 -1.37
CA LEU A 21 -4.48 10.13 -1.46
C LEU A 21 -5.17 11.14 -0.55
N HIS A 22 -4.64 11.40 0.64
CA HIS A 22 -5.20 12.37 1.57
C HIS A 22 -5.06 13.80 1.02
N GLU A 23 -3.88 14.16 0.52
CA GLU A 23 -3.66 15.45 -0.15
C GLU A 23 -4.56 15.62 -1.37
N ALA A 24 -4.70 14.55 -2.18
CA ALA A 24 -5.61 14.53 -3.33
C ALA A 24 -7.07 14.72 -2.93
N LEU A 25 -7.52 14.09 -1.84
CA LEU A 25 -8.90 14.25 -1.33
C LEU A 25 -9.15 15.63 -0.73
N VAL A 26 -8.13 16.24 -0.12
CA VAL A 26 -8.22 17.57 0.48
C VAL A 26 -8.16 18.67 -0.58
N HIS A 27 -7.52 18.43 -1.73
CA HIS A 27 -7.53 19.34 -2.85
C HIS A 27 -8.71 19.06 -3.82
N PRO A 28 -9.78 19.87 -3.82
CA PRO A 28 -10.94 19.68 -4.71
C PRO A 28 -10.63 19.90 -6.20
N SER A 29 -9.41 20.31 -6.55
CA SER A 29 -8.93 20.45 -7.93
C SER A 29 -8.16 19.22 -8.44
N VAL A 30 -8.02 18.16 -7.63
CA VAL A 30 -7.39 16.92 -8.08
C VAL A 30 -8.43 16.05 -8.79
N ASP A 31 -8.04 15.55 -9.97
CA ASP A 31 -8.89 14.69 -10.80
C ASP A 31 -9.35 13.44 -10.05
N ASP A 32 -10.64 13.13 -10.13
CA ASP A 32 -11.23 11.88 -9.63
C ASP A 32 -10.50 10.63 -10.17
N LEU A 33 -9.95 10.72 -11.39
CA LEU A 33 -9.13 9.67 -11.99
C LEU A 33 -7.86 9.40 -11.16
N HIS A 34 -7.21 10.46 -10.68
CA HIS A 34 -6.00 10.38 -9.86
C HIS A 34 -6.30 9.73 -8.50
N ILE A 35 -7.43 10.10 -7.88
CA ILE A 35 -7.93 9.49 -6.64
C ILE A 35 -8.24 8.00 -6.86
N CYS A 36 -8.85 7.65 -7.99
CA CYS A 36 -9.12 6.25 -8.35
C CYS A 36 -7.84 5.44 -8.53
N GLU A 37 -6.83 5.99 -9.22
CA GLU A 37 -5.53 5.32 -9.38
C GLU A 37 -4.81 5.13 -8.04
N LEU A 38 -4.80 6.15 -7.17
CA LEU A 38 -4.20 6.08 -5.84
C LEU A 38 -4.88 5.02 -4.98
N LYS A 39 -6.22 4.97 -4.98
CA LYS A 39 -6.98 3.90 -4.30
C LYS A 39 -6.62 2.52 -4.85
N ARG A 40 -6.51 2.36 -6.17
CA ARG A 40 -6.13 1.09 -6.81
C ARG A 40 -4.72 0.66 -6.41
N ARG A 41 -3.75 1.57 -6.44
CA ARG A 41 -2.37 1.31 -5.99
C ARG A 41 -2.33 0.94 -4.51
N LYS A 42 -3.07 1.67 -3.65
CA LYS A 42 -3.18 1.36 -2.22
C LYS A 42 -3.72 -0.06 -2.01
N LEU A 43 -4.74 -0.46 -2.77
CA LEU A 43 -5.33 -1.79 -2.70
C LEU A 43 -4.33 -2.88 -3.14
N MET A 44 -3.58 -2.65 -4.22
CA MET A 44 -2.53 -3.59 -4.66
C MET A 44 -1.40 -3.74 -3.63
N VAL A 45 -0.93 -2.64 -3.03
CA VAL A 45 0.10 -2.69 -1.99
C VAL A 45 -0.40 -3.44 -0.76
N LYS A 46 -1.66 -3.21 -0.36
CA LYS A 46 -2.29 -3.95 0.73
C LYS A 46 -2.36 -5.44 0.44
N ASP A 47 -2.77 -5.83 -0.77
CA ASP A 47 -2.84 -7.23 -1.21
C ASP A 47 -1.46 -7.89 -1.22
N GLN A 48 -0.43 -7.16 -1.66
CA GLN A 48 0.97 -7.61 -1.59
C GLN A 48 1.45 -7.81 -0.15
N ILE A 49 1.10 -6.90 0.77
CA ILE A 49 1.41 -7.03 2.20
C ILE A 49 0.73 -8.27 2.76
N GLU A 50 -0.57 -8.45 2.50
CA GLU A 50 -1.33 -9.61 2.98
C GLU A 50 -0.75 -10.92 2.43
N ARG A 51 -0.43 -11.00 1.14
CA ARG A 51 0.26 -12.15 0.55
C ARG A 51 1.60 -12.43 1.21
N LEU A 52 2.44 -11.41 1.38
CA LEU A 52 3.74 -11.56 2.04
C LEU A 52 3.60 -12.00 3.49
N ARG A 53 2.58 -11.50 4.18
CA ARG A 53 2.27 -11.86 5.56
C ARG A 53 1.79 -13.32 5.67
N LEU A 54 0.92 -13.75 4.77
CA LEU A 54 0.49 -15.15 4.64
C LEU A 54 1.66 -16.07 4.33
N SER A 55 2.50 -15.72 3.33
CA SER A 55 3.68 -16.52 3.00
C SER A 55 4.73 -16.56 4.14
N ALA A 56 4.83 -15.49 4.93
CA ALA A 56 5.68 -15.48 6.12
C ALA A 56 5.16 -16.43 7.21
N ASP A 57 3.84 -16.56 7.35
CA ASP A 57 3.17 -17.42 8.32
C ASP A 57 3.26 -18.91 7.91
N ASP A 58 3.04 -19.22 6.63
CA ASP A 58 3.17 -20.57 6.04
C ASP A 58 4.58 -21.15 6.15
N THR A 59 5.62 -20.32 6.21
CA THR A 59 7.01 -20.80 6.31
C THR A 59 7.39 -21.25 7.74
N VAL A 60 6.52 -21.02 8.74
CA VAL A 60 6.80 -21.32 10.15
C VAL A 60 6.15 -22.65 10.61
N HIS A 61 5.32 -23.30 9.78
CA HIS A 61 4.72 -24.60 10.04
C HIS A 61 5.45 -25.76 9.34
#